data_AF-A0A1T4KCW5-F1
#
_entry.id   AF-A0A1T4KCW5-F1
#
_cell.length_a   1.000
_cell.length_b   1.000
_cell.length_c   1.000
_cell.angle_alpha   90.00
_cell.angle_beta   90.00
_cell.angle_gamma   90.00
#
_symmetry.space_group_name_H-M   'P 1'
#
loop_
_entity.id
_entity.type
_entity.pdbx_description
1 polymer ?
#
loop_
_entity_poly.entity_id
_entity_poly.type
_entity_poly.pdbx_seq_one_letter_code
_entity_poly.pdbx_strand_id
1 'polypeptide(L)'
;MNFFSIGSYLSVDTYLSVCLLSYSIALSLMLILFLNIFKKNKNQLDMFYSKFITICIFFNVSNMIACLVDGNQSEISYYIVYASNFMVFIFAYIAMLPFSKFYISYLKQKEILVDNLQKVIEVLVIVSILMTFLFTMTKSYYWVNVNNLYVEGEWFWVSNVMGVICLVPLFVVQLKNLDKFTKREKLSFLILIGLPLIALVYQLITTENWYLFPVATIVIIGIYIFILLNQSHMYYANKMELEKNKNAMMMSRIQPVFLQESLTNIKNLCSSNSKVASEALEHFSYYLRGNLNALTNSDLTSFNKEVEYVKDYLFLEQIQHANHFSVEWNLEVDNFLLPSLSLYIPVHNAIQFGIAKKVEKGKIIISTIRKNNEIIISVKDDGVGFDLARKSAIDFHHIGLRTVKKMIEENCQGRVEVFSEIGNGTEVKILIP
;
A
#
# COMPACT_ATOMS: atom_id res chain seq x y z
N MET A 1 -56.14 21.92 -7.82
CA MET A 1 -56.15 20.58 -7.20
C MET A 1 -56.65 19.60 -8.25
N ASN A 2 -55.72 18.92 -8.92
CA ASN A 2 -55.86 17.66 -9.68
C ASN A 2 -54.53 17.47 -10.42
N PHE A 3 -53.49 17.11 -9.67
CA PHE A 3 -52.12 16.92 -10.15
C PHE A 3 -51.73 15.43 -10.25
N PHE A 4 -52.70 14.50 -10.15
CA PHE A 4 -52.45 13.07 -10.23
C PHE A 4 -53.58 12.37 -11.00
N SER A 5 -53.43 12.30 -12.32
CA SER A 5 -54.01 11.21 -13.12
C SER A 5 -52.91 10.62 -14.01
N ILE A 6 -51.80 10.23 -13.38
CA ILE A 6 -50.80 9.34 -13.99
C ILE A 6 -51.41 7.94 -13.87
N GLY A 7 -52.20 7.55 -14.85
CA GLY A 7 -53.01 6.34 -14.78
C GLY A 7 -53.55 5.89 -16.12
N SER A 8 -52.81 6.12 -17.21
CA SER A 8 -52.98 5.37 -18.45
C SER A 8 -51.93 4.27 -18.46
N TYR A 9 -52.39 3.01 -18.37
CA TYR A 9 -51.62 1.76 -18.35
C TYR A 9 -50.24 1.87 -19.03
N LEU A 10 -49.17 1.98 -18.24
CA LEU A 10 -47.81 1.71 -18.70
C LEU A 10 -47.79 0.26 -19.22
N SER A 11 -47.22 0.03 -20.41
CA SER A 11 -47.01 -1.34 -20.89
C SER A 11 -46.11 -2.12 -19.91
N VAL A 12 -46.25 -3.44 -19.87
CA VAL A 12 -45.43 -4.32 -19.02
C VAL A 12 -43.94 -4.06 -19.24
N ASP A 13 -43.56 -3.75 -20.49
CA ASP A 13 -42.19 -3.44 -20.89
C ASP A 13 -41.68 -2.11 -20.30
N THR A 14 -42.52 -1.08 -20.24
CA THR A 14 -42.13 0.20 -19.62
C THR A 14 -41.96 0.06 -18.11
N TYR A 15 -42.84 -0.71 -17.46
CA TYR A 15 -42.71 -0.99 -16.02
C TYR A 15 -41.42 -1.75 -15.70
N LEU A 16 -41.11 -2.80 -16.48
CA LEU A 16 -39.88 -3.56 -16.33
C LEU A 16 -38.63 -2.68 -16.53
N SER A 17 -38.66 -1.81 -17.55
CA SER A 17 -37.56 -0.89 -17.86
C SER A 17 -37.31 0.09 -16.71
N VAL A 18 -38.37 0.69 -16.15
CA VAL A 18 -38.26 1.59 -14.98
C VAL A 18 -37.74 0.85 -13.74
N CYS A 19 -38.18 -0.38 -13.50
CA CYS A 19 -37.65 -1.22 -12.42
C CYS A 19 -36.14 -1.51 -12.58
N LEU A 20 -35.69 -1.88 -13.77
CA LEU A 20 -34.27 -2.13 -14.05
C LEU A 20 -33.42 -0.87 -13.91
N LEU A 21 -33.91 0.27 -14.40
CA LEU A 21 -33.23 1.56 -14.31
C LEU A 21 -33.13 2.05 -12.87
N SER A 22 -34.21 1.97 -12.09
CA SER A 22 -34.22 2.33 -10.67
C SER A 22 -33.26 1.47 -9.85
N TYR A 23 -33.20 0.16 -10.11
CA TYR A 23 -32.21 -0.74 -9.51
C TYR A 23 -30.77 -0.32 -9.85
N SER A 24 -30.50 -0.04 -11.13
CA SER A 24 -29.19 0.43 -11.61
C SER A 24 -28.74 1.73 -10.94
N ILE A 25 -29.66 2.68 -10.77
CA ILE A 25 -29.42 3.96 -10.09
C ILE A 25 -29.13 3.72 -8.60
N ALA A 26 -29.96 2.94 -7.91
CA ALA A 26 -29.78 2.64 -6.49
C ALA A 26 -28.42 1.96 -6.22
N LEU A 27 -28.06 0.98 -7.07
CA LEU A 27 -26.78 0.29 -6.98
C LEU A 27 -25.61 1.25 -7.23
N SER A 28 -25.71 2.11 -8.24
CA SER A 28 -24.69 3.11 -8.56
C SER A 28 -24.48 4.10 -7.41
N LEU A 29 -25.56 4.55 -6.77
CA LEU A 29 -25.51 5.41 -5.58
C LEU A 29 -24.85 4.69 -4.39
N MET A 30 -25.22 3.43 -4.15
CA MET A 30 -24.61 2.61 -3.09
C MET A 30 -23.10 2.46 -3.30
N LEU A 31 -22.65 2.22 -4.53
CA LEU A 31 -21.23 2.10 -4.87
C LEU A 31 -20.47 3.42 -4.66
N ILE A 32 -21.05 4.56 -5.04
CA ILE A 32 -20.45 5.87 -4.78
C ILE A 32 -20.37 6.15 -3.27
N LEU A 33 -21.43 5.88 -2.51
CA LEU A 33 -21.43 6.02 -1.06
C LEU A 33 -20.35 5.14 -0.44
N PHE A 34 -20.23 3.89 -0.87
CA PHE A 34 -19.21 2.98 -0.39
C PHE A 34 -17.79 3.52 -0.67
N LEU A 35 -17.52 3.98 -1.89
CA LEU A 35 -16.24 4.59 -2.26
C LEU A 35 -15.94 5.88 -1.49
N ASN A 36 -16.95 6.62 -1.05
CA ASN A 36 -16.75 7.85 -0.28
C ASN A 36 -16.56 7.58 1.21
N ILE A 37 -17.32 6.64 1.79
CA ILE A 37 -17.33 6.35 3.23
C ILE A 37 -16.14 5.47 3.62
N PHE A 38 -15.95 4.35 2.92
CA PHE A 38 -14.97 3.34 3.33
C PHE A 38 -13.57 3.63 2.79
N LYS A 39 -13.44 4.56 1.85
CA LYS A 39 -12.17 4.83 1.19
C LYS A 39 -11.61 6.21 1.49
N LYS A 40 -10.81 6.28 2.56
CA LYS A 40 -10.14 7.50 3.03
C LYS A 40 -9.09 8.02 2.05
N ASN A 41 -8.32 7.12 1.43
CA ASN A 41 -7.31 7.44 0.41
C ASN A 41 -7.75 6.88 -0.95
N LYS A 42 -8.24 7.75 -1.83
CA LYS A 42 -8.66 7.36 -3.19
C LYS A 42 -7.46 7.40 -4.12
N ASN A 43 -7.21 6.29 -4.81
CA ASN A 43 -6.21 6.23 -5.87
C ASN A 43 -6.79 6.79 -7.17
N GLN A 44 -5.94 7.06 -8.17
CA GLN A 44 -6.38 7.61 -9.46
C GLN A 44 -7.47 6.74 -10.14
N LEU A 45 -7.38 5.41 -10.04
CA LEU A 45 -8.39 4.49 -10.55
C LEU A 45 -9.77 4.70 -9.90
N ASP A 46 -9.81 4.96 -8.59
CA ASP A 46 -11.06 5.18 -7.86
C ASP A 46 -11.73 6.49 -8.26
N MET A 47 -10.91 7.53 -8.53
CA MET A 47 -11.41 8.81 -9.00
C MET A 47 -12.04 8.68 -10.40
N PHE A 48 -11.39 7.98 -11.33
CA PHE A 48 -11.95 7.74 -12.66
C PHE A 48 -13.21 6.88 -12.59
N TYR A 49 -13.20 5.82 -11.77
CA TYR A 49 -14.37 4.98 -11.57
C TYR A 49 -15.55 5.74 -10.95
N SER A 50 -15.32 6.56 -9.94
CA SER A 50 -16.37 7.41 -9.35
C SER A 50 -16.98 8.35 -10.38
N LYS A 51 -16.16 9.00 -11.23
CA LYS A 51 -16.66 9.87 -12.31
C LYS A 51 -17.50 9.09 -13.32
N PHE A 52 -17.07 7.87 -13.68
CA PHE A 52 -17.81 6.99 -14.57
C PHE A 52 -19.19 6.65 -14.00
N ILE A 53 -19.26 6.18 -12.75
CA ILE A 53 -20.55 5.85 -12.11
C ILE A 53 -21.46 7.07 -12.03
N THR A 54 -20.93 8.25 -11.70
CA THR A 54 -21.72 9.48 -11.64
C THR A 54 -22.38 9.79 -12.99
N ILE A 55 -21.66 9.65 -14.10
CA ILE A 55 -22.25 9.85 -15.44
C ILE A 55 -23.26 8.74 -15.76
N CYS A 56 -23.00 7.48 -15.37
CA CYS A 56 -23.97 6.40 -15.52
C CYS A 56 -25.27 6.66 -14.74
N ILE A 57 -25.21 7.31 -13.58
CA ILE A 57 -26.43 7.74 -12.85
C ILE A 57 -27.21 8.74 -13.68
N PHE A 58 -26.57 9.78 -14.21
CA PHE A 58 -27.26 10.76 -15.07
C PHE A 58 -27.84 10.13 -16.33
N PHE A 59 -27.11 9.19 -16.96
CA PHE A 59 -27.59 8.39 -18.08
C PHE A 59 -28.86 7.60 -17.71
N ASN A 60 -28.85 6.85 -16.60
CA ASN A 60 -29.98 6.03 -16.18
C ASN A 60 -31.18 6.89 -15.73
N VAL A 61 -30.94 8.01 -15.06
CA VAL A 61 -32.01 8.97 -14.68
C VAL A 61 -32.66 9.58 -15.92
N SER A 62 -31.87 9.96 -16.92
CA SER A 62 -32.39 10.50 -18.19
C SER A 62 -33.26 9.46 -18.91
N ASN A 63 -32.80 8.22 -19.00
CA ASN A 63 -33.60 7.11 -19.54
C ASN A 63 -34.90 6.89 -18.75
N MET A 64 -34.83 6.90 -17.42
CA MET A 64 -36.00 6.67 -16.57
C MET A 64 -37.04 7.77 -16.75
N ILE A 65 -36.61 9.03 -16.88
CA ILE A 65 -37.50 10.17 -17.18
C ILE A 65 -38.13 10.00 -18.57
N ALA A 66 -37.35 9.56 -19.58
CA ALA A 66 -37.89 9.28 -20.91
C ALA A 66 -39.02 8.25 -20.84
N CYS A 67 -38.77 7.08 -20.21
CA CYS A 67 -39.76 6.02 -20.09
C CYS A 67 -41.03 6.40 -19.30
N LEU A 68 -40.90 7.22 -18.24
CA LEU A 68 -42.04 7.60 -17.40
C LEU A 68 -42.98 8.61 -18.06
N VAL A 69 -42.46 9.43 -18.97
CA VAL A 69 -43.19 10.52 -19.62
C VAL A 69 -43.66 10.14 -21.03
N ASP A 70 -43.11 9.07 -21.60
CA ASP A 70 -43.49 8.51 -22.89
C ASP A 70 -45.00 8.19 -22.93
N GLY A 71 -45.68 8.61 -24.00
CA GLY A 71 -47.12 8.42 -24.20
C GLY A 71 -48.02 9.43 -23.47
N ASN A 72 -47.49 10.30 -22.61
CA ASN A 72 -48.28 11.37 -21.99
C ASN A 72 -48.50 12.54 -22.96
N GLN A 73 -49.75 12.88 -23.26
CA GLN A 73 -50.12 13.84 -24.30
C GLN A 73 -49.98 15.33 -23.91
N SER A 74 -49.41 15.66 -22.75
CA SER A 74 -49.19 17.07 -22.37
C SER A 74 -48.11 17.72 -23.25
N GLU A 75 -48.25 19.01 -23.58
CA GLU A 75 -47.24 19.73 -24.38
C GLU A 75 -45.86 19.76 -23.71
N ILE A 76 -45.83 19.83 -22.38
CA ILE A 76 -44.59 19.79 -21.59
C ILE A 76 -43.93 18.42 -21.70
N SER A 77 -44.73 17.34 -21.73
CA SER A 77 -44.25 15.97 -21.85
C SER A 77 -43.47 15.74 -23.15
N TYR A 78 -43.87 16.38 -24.26
CA TYR A 78 -43.14 16.33 -25.53
C TYR A 78 -41.69 16.80 -25.38
N TYR A 79 -41.49 17.99 -24.82
CA TYR A 79 -40.15 18.55 -24.63
C TYR A 79 -39.31 17.73 -23.64
N ILE A 80 -39.96 17.14 -22.62
CA ILE A 80 -39.28 16.28 -21.65
C ILE A 80 -38.78 15.00 -22.33
N VAL A 81 -39.60 14.29 -23.10
CA VAL A 81 -39.21 13.07 -23.83
C VAL A 81 -38.11 13.38 -24.84
N TYR A 82 -38.22 14.50 -25.55
CA TYR A 82 -37.20 14.91 -26.50
C TYR A 82 -35.86 15.19 -25.81
N ALA A 83 -35.86 16.00 -24.74
CA ALA A 83 -34.64 16.39 -24.04
C ALA A 83 -33.99 15.22 -23.28
N SER A 84 -34.79 14.34 -22.66
CA SER A 84 -34.28 13.19 -21.91
C SER A 84 -33.58 12.19 -22.82
N ASN A 85 -34.17 11.85 -23.98
CA ASN A 85 -33.53 10.99 -24.97
C ASN A 85 -32.24 11.61 -25.55
N PHE A 86 -32.22 12.93 -25.77
CA PHE A 86 -30.99 13.62 -26.17
C PHE A 86 -29.87 13.46 -25.12
N MET A 87 -30.21 13.63 -23.84
CA MET A 87 -29.28 13.44 -22.73
C MET A 87 -28.78 12.00 -22.61
N VAL A 88 -29.60 11.00 -22.94
CA VAL A 88 -29.20 9.59 -22.97
C VAL A 88 -28.03 9.37 -23.94
N PHE A 89 -28.12 9.87 -25.17
CA PHE A 89 -27.00 9.77 -26.14
C PHE A 89 -25.76 10.50 -25.64
N ILE A 90 -25.90 11.74 -25.15
CA ILE A 90 -24.78 12.52 -24.64
C ILE A 90 -24.06 11.79 -23.51
N PHE A 91 -24.79 11.34 -22.48
CA PHE A 91 -24.17 10.68 -21.34
C PHE A 91 -23.55 9.34 -21.69
N ALA A 92 -24.10 8.60 -22.67
CA ALA A 92 -23.47 7.36 -23.16
C ALA A 92 -22.06 7.62 -23.71
N TYR A 93 -21.88 8.66 -24.53
CA TYR A 93 -20.56 8.99 -25.08
C TYR A 93 -19.64 9.64 -24.04
N ILE A 94 -20.15 10.54 -23.19
CA ILE A 94 -19.35 11.18 -22.14
C ILE A 94 -18.83 10.14 -21.13
N ALA A 95 -19.59 9.08 -20.84
CA ALA A 95 -19.17 8.01 -19.95
C ALA A 95 -17.90 7.29 -20.45
N MET A 96 -17.65 7.26 -21.76
CA MET A 96 -16.45 6.63 -22.34
C MET A 96 -15.15 7.34 -21.93
N LEU A 97 -15.20 8.62 -21.56
CA LEU A 97 -14.01 9.40 -21.18
C LEU A 97 -13.40 8.95 -19.85
N PRO A 98 -14.11 8.93 -18.71
CA PRO A 98 -13.56 8.40 -17.46
C PRO A 98 -13.32 6.88 -17.56
N PHE A 99 -14.12 6.15 -18.34
CA PHE A 99 -13.92 4.73 -18.56
C PHE A 99 -12.58 4.41 -19.25
N SER A 100 -12.28 5.10 -20.34
CA SER A 100 -11.00 4.96 -21.06
C SER A 100 -9.82 5.39 -20.19
N LYS A 101 -9.94 6.48 -19.42
CA LYS A 101 -8.90 6.91 -18.46
C LYS A 101 -8.67 5.88 -17.35
N PHE A 102 -9.73 5.27 -16.83
CA PHE A 102 -9.64 4.16 -15.89
C PHE A 102 -8.86 2.99 -16.49
N TYR A 103 -9.26 2.54 -17.69
CA TYR A 103 -8.64 1.41 -18.37
C TYR A 103 -7.15 1.67 -18.70
N ILE A 104 -6.83 2.83 -19.28
CA ILE A 104 -5.44 3.18 -19.63
C ILE A 104 -4.56 3.34 -18.39
N SER A 105 -5.09 3.91 -17.30
CA SER A 105 -4.35 4.01 -16.04
C SER A 105 -4.05 2.63 -15.46
N TYR A 106 -4.96 1.67 -15.64
CA TYR A 106 -4.71 0.29 -15.25
C TYR A 106 -3.64 -0.36 -16.14
N LEU A 107 -3.68 -0.16 -17.46
CA LEU A 107 -2.65 -0.66 -18.38
C LEU A 107 -1.25 -0.14 -18.01
N LYS A 108 -1.14 1.13 -17.62
CA LYS A 108 0.11 1.73 -17.15
C LYS A 108 0.69 1.05 -15.91
N GLN A 109 -0.16 0.58 -14.99
CA GLN A 109 0.30 -0.19 -13.81
C GLN A 109 0.90 -1.56 -14.19
N LYS A 110 0.60 -2.07 -15.38
CA LYS A 110 1.13 -3.33 -15.93
C LYS A 110 2.23 -3.10 -16.96
N GLU A 111 2.81 -1.90 -17.01
CA GLU A 111 3.86 -1.53 -17.96
C GLU A 111 3.43 -1.73 -19.43
N ILE A 112 2.14 -1.55 -19.71
CA ILE A 112 1.60 -1.53 -21.07
C ILE A 112 1.44 -0.06 -21.46
N LEU A 113 2.39 0.41 -22.28
CA LEU A 113 2.36 1.76 -22.82
C LEU A 113 1.44 1.78 -24.05
N VAL A 114 0.46 2.67 -24.01
CA VAL A 114 -0.44 2.90 -25.13
C VAL A 114 -0.53 4.40 -25.39
N ASP A 115 0.33 4.87 -26.28
CA ASP A 115 0.41 6.26 -26.63
C ASP A 115 -0.80 6.69 -27.45
N ASN A 116 -1.27 7.91 -27.22
CA ASN A 116 -2.36 8.58 -27.95
C ASN A 116 -3.74 7.91 -27.91
N LEU A 117 -3.91 6.71 -27.34
CA LEU A 117 -5.22 6.03 -27.26
C LEU A 117 -6.29 6.89 -26.58
N GLN A 118 -5.94 7.57 -25.48
CA GLN A 118 -6.87 8.48 -24.80
C GLN A 118 -7.34 9.62 -25.72
N LYS A 119 -6.41 10.20 -26.51
CA LYS A 119 -6.73 11.28 -27.46
C LYS A 119 -7.62 10.79 -28.59
N VAL A 120 -7.36 9.58 -29.10
CA VAL A 120 -8.21 8.94 -30.11
C VAL A 120 -9.65 8.81 -29.59
N ILE A 121 -9.83 8.32 -28.37
CA ILE A 121 -11.16 8.18 -27.75
C ILE A 121 -11.81 9.54 -27.51
N GLU A 122 -11.05 10.55 -27.06
CA GLU A 122 -11.56 11.92 -26.91
C GLU A 122 -12.08 12.48 -28.24
N VAL A 123 -11.34 12.31 -29.34
CA VAL A 123 -11.78 12.75 -30.68
C VAL A 123 -13.03 11.99 -31.12
N LEU A 124 -13.08 10.67 -30.95
CA LEU A 124 -14.25 9.86 -31.31
C LEU A 124 -15.50 10.26 -30.51
N VAL A 125 -15.35 10.54 -29.22
CA VAL A 125 -16.45 11.02 -28.37
C VAL A 125 -16.93 12.39 -28.82
N ILE A 126 -16.03 13.32 -29.13
CA ILE A 126 -16.39 14.65 -29.65
C ILE A 126 -17.16 14.52 -30.97
N VAL A 127 -16.67 13.70 -31.90
CA VAL A 127 -17.34 13.44 -33.19
C VAL A 127 -18.71 12.82 -32.97
N SER A 128 -18.84 11.85 -32.05
CA SER A 128 -20.12 11.20 -31.72
C SER A 128 -21.14 12.19 -31.15
N ILE A 129 -20.71 13.09 -30.27
CA ILE A 129 -21.58 14.13 -29.69
C ILE A 129 -22.02 15.13 -30.77
N LEU A 130 -21.11 15.56 -31.65
CA LEU A 130 -21.44 16.45 -32.76
C LEU A 130 -22.43 15.79 -33.73
N MET A 131 -22.21 14.52 -34.09
CA MET A 131 -23.14 13.74 -34.92
C MET A 131 -24.53 13.63 -34.26
N THR A 132 -24.57 13.36 -32.95
CA THR A 132 -25.83 13.34 -32.19
C THR A 132 -26.56 14.67 -32.29
N PHE A 133 -25.87 15.78 -32.08
CA PHE A 133 -26.47 17.10 -32.20
C PHE A 133 -27.02 17.35 -33.61
N LEU A 134 -26.23 17.08 -34.66
CA LEU A 134 -26.64 17.30 -36.04
C LEU A 134 -27.83 16.43 -36.45
N PHE A 135 -27.77 15.13 -36.17
CA PHE A 135 -28.79 14.17 -36.61
C PHE A 135 -30.07 14.18 -35.77
N THR A 136 -30.01 14.64 -34.52
CA THR A 136 -31.21 14.92 -33.73
C THR A 136 -31.94 16.18 -34.24
N MET A 137 -31.21 17.20 -34.73
CA MET A 137 -31.82 18.40 -35.34
C MET A 137 -32.51 18.08 -36.67
N THR A 138 -31.95 17.18 -37.48
CA THR A 138 -32.56 16.72 -38.74
C THR A 138 -33.63 15.64 -38.54
N LYS A 139 -33.93 15.25 -37.28
CA LYS A 139 -34.83 14.13 -36.94
C LYS A 139 -34.39 12.78 -37.55
N SER A 140 -33.11 12.62 -37.86
CA SER A 140 -32.56 11.41 -38.47
C SER A 140 -32.20 10.34 -37.44
N TYR A 141 -31.87 10.72 -36.20
CA TYR A 141 -31.62 9.78 -35.09
C TYR A 141 -32.89 9.30 -34.41
N TYR A 142 -33.76 10.24 -34.06
CA TYR A 142 -35.06 9.96 -33.49
C TYR A 142 -35.97 11.18 -33.65
N TRP A 143 -37.26 10.96 -33.49
CA TRP A 143 -38.24 12.02 -33.29
C TRP A 143 -39.30 11.54 -32.30
N VAL A 144 -40.09 12.50 -31.82
CA VAL A 144 -41.25 12.23 -30.97
C VAL A 144 -42.50 12.42 -31.82
N ASN A 145 -43.38 11.42 -31.85
CA ASN A 145 -44.60 11.46 -32.65
C ASN A 145 -45.73 12.26 -31.96
N VAL A 146 -46.88 12.38 -32.63
CA VAL A 146 -48.05 13.13 -32.11
C VAL A 146 -48.60 12.55 -30.81
N ASN A 147 -48.41 11.26 -30.57
CA ASN A 147 -48.83 10.58 -29.35
C ASN A 147 -47.77 10.68 -28.22
N ASN A 148 -46.76 11.53 -28.39
CA ASN A 148 -45.61 11.64 -27.49
C ASN A 148 -44.87 10.31 -27.27
N LEU A 149 -44.76 9.49 -28.32
CA LEU A 149 -43.97 8.27 -28.31
C LEU A 149 -42.63 8.50 -29.00
N TYR A 150 -41.56 7.99 -28.40
CA TYR A 150 -40.24 7.92 -29.03
C TYR A 150 -40.27 7.01 -30.27
N VAL A 151 -39.72 7.51 -31.38
CA VAL A 151 -39.57 6.75 -32.62
C VAL A 151 -38.13 6.88 -33.12
N GLU A 152 -37.50 5.72 -33.38
CA GLU A 152 -36.16 5.64 -33.97
C GLU A 152 -36.18 6.16 -35.40
N GLY A 153 -35.15 6.95 -35.75
CA GLY A 153 -34.98 7.44 -37.10
C GLY A 153 -34.11 6.56 -37.98
N GLU A 154 -34.14 6.84 -39.28
CA GLU A 154 -33.43 6.04 -40.31
C GLU A 154 -31.93 5.89 -40.03
N TRP A 155 -31.32 6.87 -39.35
CA TRP A 155 -29.89 6.91 -39.05
C TRP A 155 -29.57 6.53 -37.60
N PHE A 156 -30.54 5.99 -36.84
CA PHE A 156 -30.32 5.54 -35.45
C PHE A 156 -29.17 4.54 -35.33
N TRP A 157 -29.01 3.63 -36.30
CA TRP A 157 -27.90 2.65 -36.31
C TRP A 157 -26.51 3.29 -36.23
N VAL A 158 -26.34 4.53 -36.73
CA VAL A 158 -25.06 5.26 -36.66
C VAL A 158 -24.67 5.57 -35.22
N SER A 159 -25.62 5.85 -34.31
CA SER A 159 -25.29 6.07 -32.90
C SER A 159 -24.67 4.83 -32.25
N ASN A 160 -25.19 3.64 -32.60
CA ASN A 160 -24.70 2.36 -32.09
C ASN A 160 -23.33 2.01 -32.70
N VAL A 161 -23.14 2.24 -34.00
CA VAL A 161 -21.83 2.08 -34.66
C VAL A 161 -20.77 2.98 -34.02
N MET A 162 -21.10 4.23 -33.70
CA MET A 162 -20.19 5.14 -33.00
C MET A 162 -19.80 4.60 -31.62
N GLY A 163 -20.75 4.00 -30.88
CA GLY A 163 -20.47 3.31 -29.62
C GLY A 163 -19.48 2.16 -29.78
N VAL A 164 -19.65 1.33 -30.82
CA VAL A 164 -18.73 0.23 -31.15
C VAL A 164 -17.34 0.78 -31.50
N ILE A 165 -17.24 1.80 -32.35
CA ILE A 165 -15.96 2.42 -32.76
C ILE A 165 -15.22 2.99 -31.55
N CYS A 166 -15.91 3.50 -30.53
CA CYS A 166 -15.26 3.97 -29.30
C CYS A 166 -14.65 2.83 -28.46
N LEU A 167 -15.26 1.63 -28.46
CA LEU A 167 -14.85 0.50 -27.64
C LEU A 167 -13.82 -0.43 -28.32
N VAL A 168 -13.86 -0.55 -29.66
CA VAL A 168 -12.96 -1.43 -30.43
C VAL A 168 -11.47 -1.15 -30.17
N PRO A 169 -10.98 0.11 -30.14
CA PRO A 169 -9.57 0.40 -29.84
C PRO A 169 -9.13 -0.16 -28.47
N LEU A 170 -10.00 -0.06 -27.46
CA LEU A 170 -9.75 -0.61 -26.12
C LEU A 170 -9.66 -2.14 -26.16
N PHE A 171 -10.57 -2.78 -26.89
CA PHE A 171 -10.60 -4.23 -27.03
C PHE A 171 -9.40 -4.78 -27.81
N VAL A 172 -8.96 -4.10 -28.87
CA VAL A 172 -7.78 -4.50 -29.65
C VAL A 172 -6.51 -4.45 -28.80
N VAL A 173 -6.36 -3.41 -27.98
CA VAL A 173 -5.24 -3.29 -27.03
C VAL A 173 -5.24 -4.42 -26.02
N GLN A 174 -6.42 -4.83 -25.54
CA GLN A 174 -6.57 -5.97 -24.65
C GLN A 174 -6.09 -7.27 -25.30
N LEU A 175 -6.55 -7.56 -26.53
CA LEU A 175 -6.20 -8.79 -27.25
C LEU A 175 -4.70 -8.90 -27.51
N LYS A 176 -4.04 -7.77 -27.80
CA LYS A 176 -2.59 -7.73 -28.05
C LYS A 176 -1.73 -7.99 -26.81
N ASN A 177 -2.27 -7.81 -25.60
CA ASN A 177 -1.51 -7.90 -24.35
C ASN A 177 -2.05 -8.99 -23.40
N LEU A 178 -2.67 -10.04 -23.95
CA LEU A 178 -3.27 -11.12 -23.16
C LEU A 178 -2.25 -11.87 -22.29
N ASP A 179 -0.99 -11.93 -22.70
CA ASP A 179 0.11 -12.54 -21.94
C ASP A 179 0.38 -11.83 -20.60
N LYS A 180 0.18 -10.51 -20.54
CA LYS A 180 0.44 -9.69 -19.34
C LYS A 180 -0.69 -9.71 -18.30
N PHE A 181 -1.86 -10.25 -18.65
CA PHE A 181 -3.01 -10.29 -17.74
C PHE A 181 -3.15 -11.63 -17.03
N THR A 182 -3.54 -11.59 -15.76
CA THR A 182 -3.91 -12.82 -15.03
C THR A 182 -5.24 -13.38 -15.55
N LYS A 183 -5.53 -14.66 -15.27
CA LYS A 183 -6.80 -15.29 -15.69
C LYS A 183 -8.04 -14.52 -15.21
N ARG A 184 -7.98 -13.94 -14.01
CA ARG A 184 -9.06 -13.13 -13.43
C ARG A 184 -9.22 -11.80 -14.15
N GLU A 185 -8.11 -11.13 -14.45
CA GLU A 185 -8.11 -9.85 -15.18
C GLU A 185 -8.66 -10.02 -16.60
N LYS A 186 -8.29 -11.10 -17.30
CA LYS A 186 -8.86 -11.45 -18.62
C LYS A 186 -10.39 -11.56 -18.57
N LEU A 187 -10.91 -12.25 -17.56
CA LEU A 187 -12.35 -12.40 -17.35
C LEU A 187 -13.01 -11.05 -17.06
N SER A 188 -12.43 -10.25 -16.16
CA SER A 188 -12.94 -8.91 -15.83
C SER A 188 -13.01 -8.02 -17.06
N PHE A 189 -11.98 -8.02 -17.92
CA PHE A 189 -11.99 -7.19 -19.12
C PHE A 189 -12.92 -7.69 -20.22
N LEU A 190 -13.12 -9.01 -20.31
CA LEU A 190 -14.14 -9.58 -21.20
C LEU A 190 -15.55 -9.11 -20.80
N ILE A 191 -15.83 -9.07 -19.50
CA ILE A 191 -17.08 -8.49 -18.97
C ILE A 191 -17.13 -6.98 -19.22
N LEU A 192 -16.00 -6.30 -19.09
CA LEU A 192 -15.94 -4.84 -19.11
C LEU A 192 -16.08 -4.21 -20.50
N ILE A 193 -15.45 -4.82 -21.52
CA ILE A 193 -15.40 -4.29 -22.89
C ILE A 193 -16.12 -5.23 -23.85
N GLY A 194 -15.96 -6.55 -23.68
CA GLY A 194 -16.56 -7.55 -24.54
C GLY A 194 -18.09 -7.61 -24.43
N LEU A 195 -18.63 -7.63 -23.20
CA LEU A 195 -20.08 -7.69 -22.99
C LEU A 195 -20.82 -6.46 -23.57
N PRO A 196 -20.36 -5.20 -23.36
CA PRO A 196 -20.95 -4.04 -24.03
C PRO A 196 -20.83 -4.06 -25.55
N LEU A 197 -19.70 -4.52 -26.09
CA LEU A 197 -19.54 -4.66 -27.55
C LEU A 197 -20.55 -5.65 -28.12
N ILE A 198 -20.74 -6.81 -27.48
CA ILE A 198 -21.73 -7.80 -27.89
C ILE A 198 -23.14 -7.20 -27.83
N ALA A 199 -23.46 -6.47 -26.76
CA ALA A 199 -24.76 -5.83 -26.61
C ALA A 199 -25.05 -4.77 -27.68
N LEU A 200 -24.05 -3.93 -28.00
CA LEU A 200 -24.16 -2.93 -29.06
C LEU A 200 -24.29 -3.57 -30.46
N VAL A 201 -23.58 -4.67 -30.71
CA VAL A 201 -23.72 -5.41 -31.98
C VAL A 201 -25.09 -6.08 -32.07
N TYR A 202 -25.59 -6.64 -30.97
CA TYR A 202 -26.93 -7.23 -30.93
C TYR A 202 -28.03 -6.18 -31.16
N GLN A 203 -27.83 -4.94 -30.68
CA GLN A 203 -28.71 -3.80 -30.95
C GLN A 203 -28.69 -3.32 -32.40
N LEU A 204 -27.63 -3.58 -33.16
CA LEU A 204 -27.64 -3.30 -34.59
C LEU A 204 -28.53 -4.29 -35.37
N ILE A 205 -28.80 -5.46 -34.79
CA ILE A 205 -29.57 -6.54 -35.43
C ILE A 205 -31.03 -6.53 -34.96
N THR A 206 -31.28 -6.13 -33.71
CA THR A 206 -32.60 -6.17 -33.09
C THR A 206 -33.12 -4.77 -32.78
N THR A 207 -34.44 -4.57 -32.95
CA THR A 207 -35.12 -3.30 -32.64
C THR A 207 -35.50 -3.16 -31.16
N GLU A 208 -35.28 -4.19 -30.35
CA GLU A 208 -35.52 -4.13 -28.91
C GLU A 208 -34.34 -3.47 -28.20
N ASN A 209 -34.59 -2.67 -27.17
CA ASN A 209 -33.54 -1.89 -26.47
C ASN A 209 -33.37 -2.26 -24.98
N TRP A 210 -34.21 -3.14 -24.41
CA TRP A 210 -34.29 -3.37 -22.95
C TRP A 210 -33.09 -4.13 -22.35
N TYR A 211 -32.31 -4.87 -23.14
CA TYR A 211 -31.16 -5.65 -22.65
C TYR A 211 -29.89 -4.82 -22.41
N LEU A 212 -29.82 -3.57 -22.86
CA LEU A 212 -28.66 -2.70 -22.59
C LEU A 212 -28.56 -2.33 -21.10
N PHE A 213 -29.70 -2.27 -20.41
CA PHE A 213 -29.78 -1.93 -18.99
C PHE A 213 -29.09 -2.97 -18.08
N PRO A 214 -29.40 -4.28 -18.17
CA PRO A 214 -28.68 -5.29 -17.39
C PRO A 214 -27.21 -5.41 -17.78
N VAL A 215 -26.84 -5.15 -19.03
CA VAL A 215 -25.42 -5.12 -19.45
C VAL A 215 -24.67 -3.99 -18.76
N ALA A 216 -25.25 -2.79 -18.71
CA ALA A 216 -24.65 -1.64 -18.02
C ALA A 216 -24.48 -1.88 -16.51
N THR A 217 -25.45 -2.50 -15.84
CA THR A 217 -25.33 -2.85 -14.41
C THR A 217 -24.23 -3.88 -14.17
N ILE A 218 -24.15 -4.93 -15.00
CA ILE A 218 -23.09 -5.94 -14.93
C ILE A 218 -21.71 -5.31 -15.11
N VAL A 219 -21.56 -4.36 -16.03
CA VAL A 219 -20.32 -3.60 -16.23
C VAL A 219 -19.93 -2.81 -14.99
N ILE A 220 -20.86 -2.05 -14.41
CA ILE A 220 -20.61 -1.24 -13.22
C ILE A 220 -20.14 -2.12 -12.05
N ILE A 221 -20.81 -3.26 -11.82
CA ILE A 221 -20.44 -4.26 -10.81
C ILE A 221 -19.08 -4.88 -11.12
N GLY A 222 -18.84 -5.23 -12.39
CA GLY A 222 -17.60 -5.84 -12.85
C GLY A 222 -16.38 -4.96 -12.58
N ILE A 223 -16.49 -3.65 -12.84
CA ILE A 223 -15.42 -2.69 -12.50
C ILE A 223 -15.21 -2.63 -10.99
N TYR A 224 -16.28 -2.60 -10.20
CA TYR A 224 -16.16 -2.55 -8.74
C TYR A 224 -15.43 -3.77 -8.18
N ILE A 225 -15.86 -4.97 -8.56
CA ILE A 225 -15.24 -6.23 -8.14
C ILE A 225 -13.77 -6.25 -8.56
N PHE A 226 -13.48 -5.80 -9.78
CA PHE A 226 -12.10 -5.73 -10.27
C PHE A 226 -11.21 -4.81 -9.43
N ILE A 227 -11.71 -3.61 -9.09
CA ILE A 227 -10.99 -2.65 -8.22
C ILE A 227 -10.73 -3.27 -6.84
N LEU A 228 -11.74 -3.92 -6.24
CA LEU A 228 -11.61 -4.59 -4.94
C LEU A 228 -10.58 -5.72 -4.96
N LEU A 229 -10.63 -6.57 -5.98
CA LEU A 229 -9.70 -7.69 -6.13
C LEU A 229 -8.26 -7.21 -6.29
N ASN A 230 -8.02 -6.19 -7.11
CA ASN A 230 -6.67 -5.67 -7.32
C ASN A 230 -6.09 -5.06 -6.03
N GLN A 231 -6.91 -4.39 -5.24
CA GLN A 231 -6.48 -3.79 -3.96
C GLN A 231 -6.17 -4.81 -2.89
N SER A 232 -7.00 -5.85 -2.80
CA SER A 232 -6.75 -7.00 -1.93
C SER A 232 -5.34 -7.56 -2.17
N HIS A 233 -4.99 -7.85 -3.43
CA HIS A 233 -3.68 -8.37 -3.78
C HIS A 233 -2.51 -7.46 -3.36
N MET A 234 -2.62 -6.15 -3.64
CA MET A 234 -1.57 -5.18 -3.27
C MET A 234 -1.41 -5.06 -1.74
N TYR A 235 -2.51 -5.10 -0.99
CA TYR A 235 -2.47 -5.05 0.47
C TYR A 235 -1.73 -6.26 1.06
N TYR A 236 -2.04 -7.47 0.58
CA TYR A 236 -1.36 -8.68 1.06
C TYR A 236 0.13 -8.71 0.69
N ALA A 237 0.49 -8.24 -0.51
CA ALA A 237 1.89 -8.15 -0.94
C ALA A 237 2.71 -7.22 -0.03
N ASN A 238 2.22 -6.01 0.20
CA ASN A 238 2.90 -5.03 1.07
C ASN A 238 3.00 -5.53 2.52
N LYS A 239 1.96 -6.21 3.02
CA LYS A 239 2.00 -6.80 4.36
C LYS A 239 3.08 -7.88 4.48
N MET A 240 3.19 -8.77 3.48
CA MET A 240 4.23 -9.80 3.47
C MET A 240 5.64 -9.20 3.40
N GLU A 241 5.83 -8.13 2.64
CA GLU A 241 7.11 -7.42 2.56
C GLU A 241 7.49 -6.78 3.89
N LEU A 242 6.54 -6.14 4.57
CA LEU A 242 6.76 -5.56 5.89
C LEU A 242 7.17 -6.61 6.91
N GLU A 243 6.49 -7.76 6.94
CA GLU A 243 6.84 -8.88 7.82
C GLU A 243 8.24 -9.44 7.51
N LYS A 244 8.61 -9.57 6.23
CA LYS A 244 9.96 -9.99 5.83
C LYS A 244 11.03 -8.99 6.31
N ASN A 245 10.79 -7.69 6.12
CA ASN A 245 11.71 -6.65 6.55
C ASN A 245 11.87 -6.64 8.07
N LYS A 246 10.78 -6.80 8.82
CA LYS A 246 10.80 -6.92 10.28
C LYS A 246 11.63 -8.14 10.72
N ASN A 247 11.44 -9.30 10.10
CA ASN A 247 12.20 -10.51 10.40
C ASN A 247 13.69 -10.36 10.05
N ALA A 248 14.02 -9.72 8.91
CA ALA A 248 15.40 -9.45 8.54
C ALA A 248 16.09 -8.50 9.54
N MET A 249 15.38 -7.45 10.00
CA MET A 249 15.86 -6.56 11.06
C MET A 249 16.08 -7.30 12.37
N MET A 250 15.18 -8.22 12.76
CA MET A 250 15.37 -9.07 13.95
C MET A 250 16.64 -9.93 13.83
N MET A 251 16.86 -10.57 12.69
CA MET A 251 18.02 -11.44 12.48
C MET A 251 19.36 -10.68 12.48
N SER A 252 19.36 -9.41 12.04
CA SER A 252 20.57 -8.56 12.04
C SER A 252 21.12 -8.23 13.44
N ARG A 253 20.32 -8.41 14.50
CA ARG A 253 20.75 -8.15 15.89
C ARG A 253 21.61 -9.26 16.48
N ILE A 254 21.59 -10.46 15.90
CA ILE A 254 22.53 -11.53 16.23
C ILE A 254 23.76 -11.31 15.34
N GLN A 255 24.97 -11.20 15.90
CA GLN A 255 26.20 -11.07 15.09
C GLN A 255 26.66 -12.46 14.63
N PRO A 256 26.37 -12.89 13.38
CA PRO A 256 26.70 -14.24 12.91
C PRO A 256 28.20 -14.51 12.90
N VAL A 257 29.01 -13.47 12.70
CA VAL A 257 30.48 -13.56 12.73
C VAL A 257 30.96 -13.95 14.13
N PHE A 258 30.49 -13.27 15.18
CA PHE A 258 30.86 -13.58 16.55
C PHE A 258 30.47 -15.02 16.96
N LEU A 259 29.31 -15.50 16.50
CA LEU A 259 28.89 -16.89 16.73
C LEU A 259 29.87 -17.90 16.12
N GLN A 260 30.31 -17.66 14.89
CA GLN A 260 31.26 -18.53 14.20
C GLN A 260 32.64 -18.49 14.84
N GLU A 261 33.12 -17.30 15.22
CA GLU A 261 34.40 -17.11 15.91
C GLU A 261 34.42 -17.78 17.28
N SER A 262 33.37 -17.57 18.08
CA SER A 262 33.19 -18.21 19.38
C SER A 262 33.21 -19.73 19.27
N LEU A 263 32.44 -20.31 18.33
CA LEU A 263 32.41 -21.77 18.13
C LEU A 263 33.77 -22.32 17.66
N THR A 264 34.49 -21.58 16.84
CA THR A 264 35.83 -21.96 16.37
C THR A 264 36.83 -21.98 17.53
N ASN A 265 36.79 -20.97 18.39
CA ASN A 265 37.64 -20.90 19.59
C ASN A 265 37.30 -22.01 20.59
N ILE A 266 36.02 -22.26 20.84
CA ILE A 266 35.57 -23.38 21.69
C ILE A 266 36.08 -24.72 21.13
N LYS A 267 35.94 -24.94 19.81
CA LYS A 267 36.47 -26.14 19.15
C LYS A 267 37.98 -26.30 19.34
N ASN A 268 38.74 -25.22 19.22
CA ASN A 268 40.19 -25.26 19.44
C ASN A 268 40.54 -25.57 20.91
N LEU A 269 39.76 -25.02 21.85
CA LEU A 269 39.89 -25.31 23.28
C LEU A 269 39.58 -26.76 23.61
N CYS A 270 38.66 -27.43 22.91
CA CYS A 270 38.37 -28.85 23.15
C CYS A 270 39.63 -29.73 23.04
N SER A 271 40.57 -29.37 22.16
CA SER A 271 41.83 -30.09 21.97
C SER A 271 42.96 -29.63 22.90
N SER A 272 42.96 -28.37 23.35
CA SER A 272 44.05 -27.81 24.17
C SER A 272 43.74 -27.75 25.66
N ASN A 273 42.50 -27.42 26.04
CA ASN A 273 42.05 -27.31 27.43
C ASN A 273 40.53 -27.56 27.54
N SER A 274 40.16 -28.83 27.73
CA SER A 274 38.75 -29.27 27.78
C SER A 274 37.93 -28.62 28.89
N LYS A 275 38.55 -28.25 30.01
CA LYS A 275 37.86 -27.59 31.13
C LYS A 275 37.41 -26.19 30.75
N VAL A 276 38.32 -25.39 30.17
CA VAL A 276 38.00 -24.04 29.66
C VAL A 276 37.02 -24.11 28.49
N ALA A 277 37.12 -25.14 27.64
CA ALA A 277 36.15 -25.36 26.56
C ALA A 277 34.72 -25.57 27.08
N SER A 278 34.56 -26.36 28.16
CA SER A 278 33.25 -26.60 28.78
C SER A 278 32.66 -25.32 29.37
N GLU A 279 33.48 -24.52 30.06
CA GLU A 279 33.07 -23.23 30.64
C GLU A 279 32.68 -22.23 29.54
N ALA A 280 33.47 -22.15 28.46
CA ALA A 280 33.15 -21.32 27.30
C ALA A 280 31.86 -21.74 26.59
N LEU A 281 31.57 -23.04 26.50
CA LEU A 281 30.33 -23.52 25.91
C LEU A 281 29.10 -23.15 26.77
N GLU A 282 29.25 -23.13 28.09
CA GLU A 282 28.21 -22.69 29.01
C GLU A 282 27.92 -21.19 28.85
N HIS A 283 28.96 -20.35 28.91
CA HIS A 283 28.83 -18.90 28.66
C HIS A 283 28.28 -18.59 27.27
N PHE A 284 28.67 -19.36 26.24
CA PHE A 284 28.11 -19.25 24.89
C PHE A 284 26.61 -19.55 24.85
N SER A 285 26.16 -20.55 25.63
CA SER A 285 24.74 -20.88 25.75
C SER A 285 23.95 -19.78 26.46
N TYR A 286 24.51 -19.14 27.48
CA TYR A 286 23.91 -17.97 28.15
C TYR A 286 23.85 -16.76 27.23
N TYR A 287 24.93 -16.46 26.51
CA TYR A 287 24.98 -15.41 25.48
C TYR A 287 23.91 -15.60 24.39
N LEU A 288 23.76 -16.82 23.86
CA LEU A 288 22.71 -17.12 22.86
C LEU A 288 21.30 -16.90 23.43
N ARG A 289 21.06 -17.35 24.66
CA ARG A 289 19.76 -17.19 25.32
C ARG A 289 19.44 -15.72 25.59
N GLY A 290 20.43 -14.93 25.99
CA GLY A 290 20.28 -13.48 26.16
C GLY A 290 19.90 -12.77 24.87
N ASN A 291 20.54 -13.12 23.75
CA ASN A 291 20.17 -12.60 22.42
C ASN A 291 18.72 -12.94 22.05
N LEU A 292 18.29 -14.19 22.24
CA LEU A 292 16.92 -14.62 21.94
C LEU A 292 15.88 -13.95 22.84
N ASN A 293 16.21 -13.73 24.11
CA ASN A 293 15.35 -13.00 25.04
C ASN A 293 15.20 -11.51 24.64
N ALA A 294 16.29 -10.86 24.23
CA ALA A 294 16.26 -9.49 23.72
C ALA A 294 15.47 -9.33 22.41
N LEU A 295 15.26 -10.42 21.66
CA LEU A 295 14.40 -10.46 20.46
C LEU A 295 12.92 -10.65 20.77
N THR A 296 12.57 -11.19 21.94
CA THR A 296 11.21 -11.66 22.26
C THR A 296 10.52 -10.88 23.38
N ASN A 297 11.27 -10.27 24.29
CA ASN A 297 10.72 -9.59 25.46
C ASN A 297 11.14 -8.12 25.58
N SER A 298 10.13 -7.30 25.92
CA SER A 298 10.08 -5.93 26.45
C SER A 298 11.14 -4.89 26.07
N ASP A 299 10.67 -3.67 25.83
CA ASP A 299 11.47 -2.46 25.58
C ASP A 299 12.43 -2.11 26.75
N LEU A 300 12.24 -2.68 27.95
CA LEU A 300 13.05 -2.49 29.16
C LEU A 300 13.40 -3.82 29.84
N THR A 301 14.60 -3.91 30.41
CA THR A 301 15.12 -5.03 31.22
C THR A 301 15.82 -4.49 32.47
N SER A 302 16.08 -5.34 33.47
CA SER A 302 16.84 -4.95 34.65
C SER A 302 18.34 -4.84 34.34
N PHE A 303 19.01 -3.87 34.96
CA PHE A 303 20.45 -3.70 34.82
C PHE A 303 21.24 -4.96 35.20
N ASN A 304 20.81 -5.69 36.22
CA ASN A 304 21.43 -6.96 36.58
C ASN A 304 21.43 -7.99 35.43
N LYS A 305 20.35 -8.06 34.63
CA LYS A 305 20.31 -8.95 33.47
C LYS A 305 21.25 -8.48 32.34
N GLU A 306 21.36 -7.18 32.13
CA GLU A 306 22.35 -6.62 31.20
C GLU A 306 23.78 -6.96 31.65
N VAL A 307 24.07 -6.84 32.94
CA VAL A 307 25.39 -7.15 33.51
C VAL A 307 25.73 -8.63 33.34
N GLU A 308 24.81 -9.55 33.65
CA GLU A 308 25.00 -10.99 33.43
C GLU A 308 25.33 -11.29 31.97
N TYR A 309 24.50 -10.76 31.06
CA TYR A 309 24.70 -10.92 29.63
C TYR A 309 26.05 -10.37 29.14
N VAL A 310 26.45 -9.20 29.63
CA VAL A 310 27.73 -8.58 29.28
C VAL A 310 28.92 -9.35 29.86
N LYS A 311 28.78 -9.95 31.05
CA LYS A 311 29.82 -10.83 31.61
C LYS A 311 30.02 -12.08 30.77
N ASP A 312 28.95 -12.73 30.32
CA ASP A 312 29.03 -13.89 29.41
C ASP A 312 29.72 -13.52 28.10
N TYR A 313 29.35 -12.37 27.51
CA TYR A 313 30.00 -11.85 26.31
C TYR A 313 31.50 -11.57 26.53
N LEU A 314 31.85 -10.86 27.61
CA LEU A 314 33.24 -10.52 27.92
C LEU A 314 34.11 -11.75 28.19
N PHE A 315 33.56 -12.80 28.79
CA PHE A 315 34.27 -14.06 28.99
C PHE A 315 34.70 -14.68 27.65
N LEU A 316 33.79 -14.72 26.68
CA LEU A 316 34.06 -15.25 25.34
C LEU A 316 35.10 -14.39 24.59
N GLU A 317 34.97 -13.06 24.66
CA GLU A 317 35.92 -12.12 24.07
C GLU A 317 37.32 -12.21 24.72
N GLN A 318 37.39 -12.39 26.04
CA GLN A 318 38.66 -12.59 26.74
C GLN A 318 39.38 -13.84 26.26
N ILE A 319 38.66 -14.94 26.02
CA ILE A 319 39.22 -16.15 25.41
C ILE A 319 39.72 -15.85 23.99
N GLN A 320 38.90 -15.21 23.16
CA GLN A 320 39.22 -14.89 21.77
C GLN A 320 40.45 -14.00 21.64
N HIS A 321 40.61 -13.05 22.56
CA HIS A 321 41.74 -12.15 22.64
C HIS A 321 42.84 -12.64 23.59
N ALA A 322 42.88 -13.92 23.95
CA ALA A 322 43.93 -14.52 24.79
C ALA A 322 44.23 -13.73 26.09
N ASN A 323 43.19 -13.19 26.73
CA ASN A 323 43.24 -12.35 27.92
C ASN A 323 44.07 -11.05 27.75
N HIS A 324 44.12 -10.51 26.53
CA HIS A 324 44.78 -9.25 26.18
C HIS A 324 44.07 -8.00 26.74
N PHE A 325 43.01 -8.18 27.53
CA PHE A 325 42.39 -7.09 28.29
C PHE A 325 41.83 -7.54 29.64
N SER A 326 41.68 -6.60 30.55
CA SER A 326 41.03 -6.79 31.85
C SER A 326 39.78 -5.92 31.99
N VAL A 327 38.81 -6.41 32.74
CA VAL A 327 37.55 -5.69 33.02
C VAL A 327 37.45 -5.40 34.50
N GLU A 328 37.17 -4.15 34.85
CA GLU A 328 36.91 -3.69 36.22
C GLU A 328 35.43 -3.29 36.34
N TRP A 329 34.79 -3.74 37.42
CA TRP A 329 33.37 -3.49 37.69
C TRP A 329 33.21 -2.68 38.98
N ASN A 330 32.74 -1.44 38.85
CA ASN A 330 32.51 -0.51 39.97
C ASN A 330 31.02 -0.13 40.02
N LEU A 331 30.19 -1.06 40.51
CA LEU A 331 28.73 -0.94 40.45
C LEU A 331 28.14 -0.46 41.79
N GLU A 332 28.04 0.85 42.00
CA GLU A 332 27.42 1.41 43.23
C GLU A 332 25.89 1.29 43.22
N VAL A 333 25.28 1.24 42.02
CA VAL A 333 23.83 1.15 41.83
C VAL A 333 23.51 0.09 40.80
N ASP A 334 22.64 -0.85 41.14
CA ASP A 334 22.35 -2.02 40.31
C ASP A 334 20.85 -2.29 40.10
N ASN A 335 19.99 -1.63 40.88
CA ASN A 335 18.54 -1.82 40.85
C ASN A 335 17.81 -0.73 40.05
N PHE A 336 17.82 -0.85 38.73
CA PHE A 336 17.05 0.00 37.81
C PHE A 336 16.74 -0.72 36.49
N LEU A 337 15.84 -0.13 35.68
CA LEU A 337 15.47 -0.61 34.36
C LEU A 337 16.12 0.24 33.27
N LEU A 338 16.52 -0.40 32.18
CA LEU A 338 17.05 0.23 30.98
C LEU A 338 16.69 -0.60 29.74
N PRO A 339 16.75 -0.05 28.52
CA PRO A 339 16.42 -0.81 27.34
C PRO A 339 17.38 -1.98 27.14
N SER A 340 16.85 -3.12 26.69
CA SER A 340 17.65 -4.32 26.42
C SER A 340 18.80 -4.03 25.45
N LEU A 341 19.97 -4.60 25.73
CA LEU A 341 21.25 -4.45 25.05
C LEU A 341 21.89 -3.04 25.13
N SER A 342 21.37 -2.15 25.98
CA SER A 342 21.92 -0.79 26.13
C SER A 342 23.30 -0.76 26.79
N LEU A 343 23.64 -1.74 27.64
CA LEU A 343 24.97 -1.87 28.21
C LEU A 343 25.91 -2.63 27.26
N TYR A 344 25.37 -3.63 26.57
CA TYR A 344 26.12 -4.45 25.63
C TYR A 344 26.78 -3.62 24.52
N ILE A 345 26.03 -2.70 23.89
CA ILE A 345 26.53 -1.95 22.72
C ILE A 345 27.79 -1.11 23.04
N PRO A 346 27.81 -0.29 24.11
CA PRO A 346 29.03 0.42 24.52
C PRO A 346 30.21 -0.51 24.81
N VAL A 347 29.98 -1.66 25.47
CA VAL A 347 31.04 -2.62 25.81
C VAL A 347 31.59 -3.32 24.57
N HIS A 348 30.72 -3.78 23.67
CA HIS A 348 31.12 -4.33 22.37
C HIS A 348 31.96 -3.33 21.57
N ASN A 349 31.57 -2.05 21.58
CA ASN A 349 32.32 -1.01 20.89
C ASN A 349 33.70 -0.75 21.50
N ALA A 350 33.80 -0.75 22.84
CA ALA A 350 35.08 -0.64 23.54
C ALA A 350 36.07 -1.75 23.11
N ILE A 351 35.58 -2.98 22.94
CA ILE A 351 36.42 -4.10 22.49
C ILE A 351 36.77 -3.96 21.01
N GLN A 352 35.77 -3.93 20.13
CA GLN A 352 35.96 -4.03 18.68
C GLN A 352 36.72 -2.84 18.10
N PHE A 353 36.46 -1.64 18.62
CA PHE A 353 37.03 -0.40 18.07
C PHE A 353 38.17 0.18 18.91
N GLY A 354 38.21 -0.13 20.22
CA GLY A 354 39.26 0.32 21.13
C GLY A 354 40.33 -0.75 21.34
N ILE A 355 40.01 -1.76 22.14
CA ILE A 355 40.96 -2.77 22.64
C ILE A 355 41.57 -3.63 21.53
N ALA A 356 40.76 -4.11 20.58
CA ALA A 356 41.22 -5.02 19.52
C ALA A 356 42.29 -4.38 18.61
N LYS A 357 42.40 -3.05 18.61
CA LYS A 357 43.39 -2.29 17.83
C LYS A 357 44.60 -1.85 18.65
N LYS A 358 44.61 -2.11 19.97
CA LYS A 358 45.68 -1.74 20.88
C LYS A 358 46.74 -2.85 20.94
N VAL A 359 48.01 -2.47 20.83
CA VAL A 359 49.14 -3.42 20.92
C VAL A 359 49.38 -3.85 22.37
N GLU A 360 49.27 -2.93 23.30
CA GLU A 360 49.41 -3.20 24.74
C GLU A 360 48.12 -3.78 25.34
N LYS A 361 48.24 -4.37 26.53
CA LYS A 361 47.10 -4.91 27.26
C LYS A 361 46.07 -3.81 27.53
N GLY A 362 44.82 -4.09 27.20
CA GLY A 362 43.69 -3.16 27.38
C GLY A 362 43.04 -3.24 28.75
N LYS A 363 42.33 -2.19 29.12
CA LYS A 363 41.48 -2.12 30.31
C LYS A 363 40.13 -1.51 29.98
N ILE A 364 39.07 -2.17 30.41
CA ILE A 364 37.70 -1.66 30.37
C ILE A 364 37.20 -1.50 31.81
N ILE A 365 36.60 -0.35 32.12
CA ILE A 365 36.01 -0.03 33.41
C ILE A 365 34.52 0.18 33.17
N ILE A 366 33.68 -0.62 33.82
CA ILE A 366 32.23 -0.50 33.80
C ILE A 366 31.80 -0.05 35.19
N SER A 367 31.12 1.09 35.27
CA SER A 367 30.73 1.67 36.55
C SER A 367 29.31 2.21 36.55
N THR A 368 28.68 2.19 37.72
CA THR A 368 27.39 2.84 37.96
C THR A 368 27.47 3.67 39.23
N ILE A 369 26.99 4.91 39.15
CA ILE A 369 26.93 5.83 40.29
C ILE A 369 25.58 6.56 40.29
N ARG A 370 25.11 7.00 41.45
CA ARG A 370 23.95 7.91 41.54
C ARG A 370 24.43 9.31 41.90
N LYS A 371 24.11 10.30 41.07
CA LYS A 371 24.49 11.71 41.27
C LYS A 371 23.34 12.62 40.86
N ASN A 372 23.01 13.61 41.69
CA ASN A 372 21.98 14.62 41.40
C ASN A 372 20.65 14.03 40.91
N ASN A 373 20.20 12.95 41.55
CA ASN A 373 19.02 12.15 41.20
C ASN A 373 19.11 11.33 39.91
N GLU A 374 20.16 11.48 39.10
CA GLU A 374 20.41 10.66 37.91
C GLU A 374 21.23 9.41 38.27
N ILE A 375 20.97 8.30 37.58
CA ILE A 375 21.85 7.13 37.53
C ILE A 375 22.77 7.29 36.32
N ILE A 376 24.07 7.24 36.56
CA ILE A 376 25.09 7.35 35.52
C ILE A 376 25.75 5.99 35.36
N ILE A 377 25.64 5.42 34.17
CA ILE A 377 26.35 4.22 33.75
C ILE A 377 27.53 4.69 32.90
N SER A 378 28.75 4.33 33.25
CA SER A 378 29.95 4.64 32.46
C SER A 378 30.65 3.37 32.00
N VAL A 379 30.95 3.31 30.70
CA VAL A 379 31.82 2.30 30.08
C VAL A 379 33.03 3.03 29.53
N LYS A 380 34.19 2.81 30.15
CA LYS A 380 35.45 3.46 29.80
C LYS A 380 36.49 2.43 29.36
N ASP A 381 37.08 2.63 28.20
CA ASP A 381 38.24 1.88 27.73
C ASP A 381 39.49 2.76 27.64
N ASP A 382 40.66 2.13 27.66
CA ASP A 382 41.96 2.76 27.43
C ASP A 382 42.53 2.41 26.03
N GLY A 383 41.64 2.16 25.06
CA GLY A 383 41.97 1.77 23.71
C GLY A 383 42.55 2.90 22.85
N VAL A 384 42.56 2.71 21.54
CA VAL A 384 43.16 3.66 20.58
C VAL A 384 42.43 5.01 20.49
N GLY A 385 41.17 5.09 20.95
CA GLY A 385 40.33 6.30 20.84
C GLY A 385 40.07 6.74 19.39
N PHE A 386 39.26 7.78 19.22
CA PHE A 386 38.97 8.36 17.91
C PHE A 386 38.66 9.86 17.99
N ASP A 387 38.82 10.56 16.87
CA ASP A 387 38.49 11.98 16.75
C ASP A 387 36.98 12.17 16.47
N LEU A 388 36.29 12.78 17.44
CA LEU A 388 34.86 13.11 17.35
C LEU A 388 34.56 14.16 16.27
N ALA A 389 35.54 14.95 15.81
CA ALA A 389 35.34 16.00 14.81
C ALA A 389 35.37 15.48 13.36
N ARG A 390 35.92 14.29 13.10
CA ARG A 390 36.01 13.71 11.74
C ARG A 390 34.77 12.88 11.37
N LYS A 391 33.88 13.46 10.55
CA LYS A 391 32.64 12.84 10.01
C LYS A 391 32.80 11.46 9.35
N SER A 392 33.97 11.08 8.86
CA SER A 392 34.17 9.79 8.17
C SER A 392 34.44 8.60 9.10
N ALA A 393 34.86 8.83 10.36
CA ALA A 393 34.99 7.77 11.37
C ALA A 393 33.65 7.44 12.06
N ILE A 394 32.65 8.28 11.83
CA ILE A 394 31.35 8.30 12.50
C ILE A 394 30.37 7.26 11.90
N ASP A 395 30.49 6.85 10.65
CA ASP A 395 29.40 6.05 10.03
C ASP A 395 29.28 4.59 10.51
N PHE A 396 30.37 3.92 10.92
CA PHE A 396 30.31 2.53 11.44
C PHE A 396 30.18 2.44 12.97
N HIS A 397 30.81 3.34 13.73
CA HIS A 397 30.71 3.39 15.19
C HIS A 397 29.29 3.78 15.67
N HIS A 398 28.54 4.52 14.84
CA HIS A 398 27.30 5.18 15.27
C HIS A 398 26.01 4.37 15.10
N ILE A 399 25.92 3.30 14.29
CA ILE A 399 24.61 2.62 14.14
C ILE A 399 24.16 2.03 15.49
N GLY A 400 25.07 1.36 16.21
CA GLY A 400 24.81 0.83 17.55
C GLY A 400 24.54 1.95 18.57
N LEU A 401 25.48 2.88 18.76
CA LEU A 401 25.36 3.94 19.77
C LEU A 401 24.21 4.91 19.50
N ARG A 402 23.87 5.20 18.24
CA ARG A 402 22.69 6.00 17.88
C ARG A 402 21.40 5.28 18.22
N THR A 403 21.37 3.96 18.06
CA THR A 403 20.23 3.14 18.50
C THR A 403 20.09 3.20 20.01
N VAL A 404 21.17 3.02 20.78
CA VAL A 404 21.15 3.18 22.25
C VAL A 404 20.68 4.57 22.65
N LYS A 405 21.25 5.63 22.05
CA LYS A 405 20.86 7.01 22.33
C LYS A 405 19.36 7.23 22.13
N LYS A 406 18.83 6.79 20.99
CA LYS A 406 17.40 6.89 20.68
C LYS A 406 16.54 6.10 21.67
N MET A 407 16.92 4.86 22.00
CA MET A 407 16.19 4.03 22.96
C MET A 407 16.19 4.63 24.38
N ILE A 408 17.30 5.21 24.81
CA ILE A 408 17.42 5.87 26.12
C ILE A 408 16.60 7.16 26.17
N GLU A 409 16.60 7.95 25.09
CA GLU A 409 15.76 9.16 24.97
C GLU A 409 14.27 8.80 24.98
N GLU A 410 13.85 7.78 24.21
CA GLU A 410 12.43 7.39 24.06
C GLU A 410 11.87 6.66 25.29
N ASN A 411 12.62 5.76 25.90
CA ASN A 411 12.12 4.88 26.97
C ASN A 411 12.47 5.33 28.38
N CYS A 412 13.53 6.13 28.54
CA CYS A 412 14.04 6.52 29.86
C CYS A 412 14.09 8.04 30.07
N GLN A 413 13.77 8.86 29.05
CA GLN A 413 13.98 10.32 29.08
C GLN A 413 15.43 10.69 29.44
N GLY A 414 16.37 9.79 29.16
CA GLY A 414 17.78 9.95 29.48
C GLY A 414 18.59 10.53 28.33
N ARG A 415 19.92 10.55 28.50
CA ARG A 415 20.84 10.95 27.43
C ARG A 415 22.10 10.09 27.42
N VAL A 416 22.75 10.03 26.26
CA VAL A 416 24.02 9.35 26.07
C VAL A 416 25.09 10.35 25.64
N GLU A 417 26.19 10.38 26.37
CA GLU A 417 27.35 11.24 26.14
C GLU A 417 28.56 10.36 25.78
N VAL A 418 29.33 10.76 24.77
CA VAL A 418 30.51 10.02 24.31
C VAL A 418 31.71 10.95 24.33
N PHE A 419 32.77 10.51 25.01
CA PHE A 419 34.04 11.19 25.12
C PHE A 419 35.12 10.28 24.53
N SER A 420 35.92 10.76 23.59
CA SER A 420 37.02 9.97 23.02
C SER A 420 38.16 10.89 22.63
N GLU A 421 39.38 10.41 22.83
CA GLU A 421 40.61 11.11 22.45
C GLU A 421 41.60 10.09 21.89
N ILE A 422 42.22 10.41 20.74
CA ILE A 422 43.17 9.51 20.08
C ILE A 422 44.34 9.21 21.03
N GLY A 423 44.56 7.93 21.29
CA GLY A 423 45.60 7.41 22.19
C GLY A 423 45.19 7.32 23.66
N ASN A 424 44.05 7.92 24.06
CA ASN A 424 43.59 7.98 25.46
C ASN A 424 42.27 7.22 25.72
N GLY A 425 41.80 6.44 24.75
CA GLY A 425 40.60 5.61 24.86
C GLY A 425 39.28 6.34 24.66
N THR A 426 38.19 5.68 25.06
CA THR A 426 36.82 6.18 24.92
C THR A 426 36.03 5.97 26.22
N GLU A 427 35.17 6.92 26.56
CA GLU A 427 34.20 6.83 27.66
C GLU A 427 32.80 7.11 27.13
N VAL A 428 31.88 6.16 27.32
CA VAL A 428 30.46 6.31 27.02
C VAL A 428 29.69 6.40 28.34
N LYS A 429 28.94 7.49 28.53
CA LYS A 429 28.07 7.71 29.69
C LYS A 429 26.61 7.64 29.28
N ILE A 430 25.84 6.79 29.94
CA ILE A 430 24.39 6.73 29.84
C ILE A 430 23.83 7.34 31.12
N LEU A 431 23.04 8.41 30.99
CA LEU A 431 22.42 9.12 32.10
C LEU A 431 20.92 8.86 32.08
N ILE A 432 20.39 8.31 33.18
CA ILE A 432 18.98 7.97 33.37
C ILE A 432 18.44 8.80 34.55
N PRO A 433 17.35 9.58 34.37
CA PRO A 433 16.75 10.43 35.41
C PRO A 433 16.17 9.70 36.63
#